data_AF-C9SWA0-F1
#
_entry.id   AF-C9SWA0-F1
#
_cell.length_a   1.000
_cell.length_b   1.000
_cell.length_c   1.000
_cell.angle_alpha   90.00
_cell.angle_beta   90.00
_cell.angle_gamma   90.00
#
_symmetry.space_group_name_H-M   'P 1'
#
loop_
_entity.id
_entity.type
_entity.pdbx_description
1 polymer ?
#
loop_
_entity_poly.entity_id
_entity_poly.type
_entity_poly.pdbx_seq_one_letter_code
_entity_poly.pdbx_strand_id
1 'polypeptide(L)'
;MAEVRTEFYVRRTLVVPASVPKDGELSSRKSLAGPLRLSVHDYSVLDANPDGATFVLTHGNSYNKYFWELIINLLLKRPDLKRFIKRFIAIDAANHGDSAMLNRGVLPVEGQRYKAHAK
;
A
#
# COMPACT_ATOMS: atom_id res chain seq x y z
N MET A 1 3.02 -11.16 12.99
CA MET A 1 3.29 -10.51 11.69
C MET A 1 4.69 -10.91 11.27
N ALA A 2 4.88 -11.40 10.04
CA ALA A 2 6.19 -11.85 9.58
C ALA A 2 7.06 -10.64 9.23
N GLU A 3 8.11 -10.43 10.00
CA GLU A 3 9.18 -9.48 9.67
C GLU A 3 10.12 -10.14 8.66
N VAL A 4 10.49 -9.41 7.60
CA VAL A 4 11.46 -9.88 6.61
C VAL A 4 12.69 -8.99 6.72
N ARG A 5 13.82 -9.60 7.07
CA ARG A 5 15.11 -8.91 7.16
C ARG A 5 15.99 -9.27 5.98
N THR A 6 16.63 -8.25 5.42
CA THR A 6 17.65 -8.38 4.38
C THR A 6 18.95 -7.72 4.86
N GLU A 7 19.97 -7.74 4.01
CA GLU A 7 21.21 -6.98 4.22
C GLU A 7 21.01 -5.45 4.15
N PHE A 8 19.90 -4.98 3.57
CA PHE A 8 19.66 -3.54 3.37
C PHE A 8 18.55 -2.95 4.25
N TYR A 9 17.57 -3.75 4.66
CA TYR A 9 16.41 -3.25 5.40
C TYR A 9 15.75 -4.30 6.28
N VAL A 10 14.90 -3.82 7.18
CA VAL A 10 13.87 -4.60 7.85
C VAL A 10 12.51 -4.19 7.28
N ARG A 11 11.76 -5.16 6.73
CA ARG A 11 10.42 -4.95 6.19
C ARG A 11 9.37 -5.52 7.15
N ARG A 12 8.38 -4.69 7.49
CA ARG A 12 7.19 -5.08 8.24
C ARG A 12 5.95 -4.91 7.38
N THR A 13 5.00 -5.83 7.51
CA THR A 13 3.66 -5.66 6.94
C THR A 13 2.74 -5.09 8.00
N LEU A 14 2.17 -3.93 7.72
CA LEU A 14 1.25 -3.21 8.59
C LEU A 14 -0.15 -3.21 7.97
N VAL A 15 -1.17 -3.16 8.81
CA VAL A 15 -2.56 -2.93 8.41
C VAL A 15 -3.01 -1.62 9.03
N VAL A 16 -3.44 -0.67 8.19
CA VAL A 16 -3.84 0.68 8.61
C VAL A 16 -5.26 0.99 8.14
N PRO A 17 -6.01 1.85 8.84
CA PRO A 17 -7.33 2.30 8.37
C PRO A 17 -7.20 3.12 7.08
N ALA A 18 -8.10 2.91 6.12
CA ALA A 18 -8.18 3.74 4.92
C ALA A 18 -8.97 5.03 5.20
N SER A 19 -8.53 6.16 4.64
CA SER A 19 -9.18 7.47 4.79
C SER A 19 -10.63 7.48 4.32
N VAL A 20 -11.53 7.94 5.18
CA VAL A 20 -12.96 8.05 4.91
C VAL A 20 -13.25 9.39 4.24
N PRO A 21 -13.80 9.42 3.01
CA PRO A 21 -14.32 10.64 2.41
C PRO A 21 -15.36 11.27 3.33
N LYS A 22 -15.40 12.59 3.38
CA LYS A 22 -16.39 13.30 4.20
C LYS A 22 -17.80 13.05 3.67
N ASP A 23 -18.79 13.19 4.54
CA ASP A 23 -20.19 13.12 4.14
C ASP A 23 -20.47 14.10 2.99
N GLY A 24 -21.09 13.61 1.92
CA GLY A 24 -21.37 14.38 0.71
C GLY A 24 -20.34 14.27 -0.41
N GLU A 25 -19.14 13.71 -0.17
CA GLU A 25 -18.17 13.45 -1.24
C GLU A 25 -18.63 12.29 -2.13
N LEU A 26 -18.45 12.45 -3.45
CA LEU A 26 -18.66 11.38 -4.42
C LEU A 26 -17.61 10.29 -4.18
N SER A 27 -18.04 9.28 -3.44
CA SER A 27 -17.20 8.18 -3.02
C SER A 27 -17.85 6.86 -3.37
N SER A 28 -17.03 5.90 -3.85
CA SER A 28 -17.42 4.49 -3.93
C SER A 28 -17.78 3.88 -2.57
N ARG A 29 -17.62 4.63 -1.46
CA ARG A 29 -18.02 4.22 -0.12
C ARG A 29 -19.52 4.09 0.10
N LYS A 30 -20.37 4.70 -0.73
CA LYS A 30 -21.84 4.61 -0.56
C LYS A 30 -22.38 3.18 -0.67
N SER A 31 -21.61 2.25 -1.22
CA SER A 31 -21.97 0.83 -1.36
C SER A 31 -21.05 -0.14 -0.58
N LEU A 32 -20.25 0.36 0.37
CA LEU A 32 -19.40 -0.51 1.18
C LEU A 32 -20.14 -1.05 2.40
N ALA A 33 -19.85 -2.28 2.77
CA ALA A 33 -20.41 -2.91 3.98
C ALA A 33 -19.69 -2.49 5.27
N GLY A 34 -18.66 -1.63 5.20
CA GLY A 34 -17.86 -1.22 6.35
C GLY A 34 -16.63 -0.37 6.00
N PRO A 35 -15.78 -0.04 6.99
CA PRO A 35 -14.54 0.70 6.77
C PRO A 35 -13.50 -0.15 6.05
N LEU A 36 -12.80 0.46 5.08
CA LEU A 36 -11.70 -0.18 4.36
C LEU A 36 -10.40 -0.13 5.17
N ARG A 37 -9.54 -1.12 4.92
CA ARG A 37 -8.18 -1.22 5.48
C ARG A 37 -7.17 -1.30 4.36
N LEU A 38 -5.95 -0.81 4.62
CA LEU A 38 -4.84 -0.89 3.69
C LEU A 38 -3.74 -1.78 4.28
N SER A 39 -3.21 -2.67 3.44
CA SER A 39 -1.97 -3.38 3.70
C SER A 39 -0.80 -2.54 3.20
N VAL A 40 0.20 -2.34 4.06
CA VAL A 40 1.36 -1.49 3.80
C VAL A 40 2.63 -2.28 4.10
N HIS A 41 3.62 -2.19 3.23
CA HIS A 41 4.98 -2.60 3.54
C HIS A 41 5.79 -1.41 3.99
N ASP A 42 6.36 -1.54 5.18
CA ASP A 42 7.22 -0.56 5.82
C ASP A 42 8.66 -1.08 5.86
N TYR A 43 9.53 -0.47 5.07
CA TYR A 43 10.93 -0.83 4.93
C TYR A 43 11.79 0.18 5.68
N SER A 44 12.35 -0.22 6.82
CA SER A 44 13.34 0.56 7.55
C SER A 44 14.73 0.22 7.04
N VAL A 45 15.42 1.18 6.42
CA VAL A 45 16.76 0.97 5.85
C VAL A 45 17.78 0.84 6.98
N LEU A 46 18.63 -0.18 6.90
CA LEU A 46 19.71 -0.42 7.84
C LEU A 46 20.83 0.61 7.64
N ASP A 47 21.34 1.14 8.76
CA ASP A 47 22.39 2.15 8.82
C ASP A 47 22.04 3.44 8.04
N ALA A 48 20.74 3.74 7.96
CA ALA A 48 20.26 4.94 7.30
C ALA A 48 20.74 6.21 8.02
N ASN A 49 21.03 7.24 7.23
CA ASN A 49 21.14 8.60 7.75
C ASN A 49 19.81 8.98 8.43
N PRO A 50 19.83 9.43 9.71
CA PRO A 50 18.63 9.89 10.41
C PRO A 50 17.87 10.99 9.67
N ASP A 51 18.56 11.80 8.86
CA ASP A 51 18.01 12.89 8.05
C ASP A 51 17.65 12.46 6.61
N GLY A 52 17.77 11.16 6.31
CA GLY A 52 17.40 10.60 5.01
C GLY A 52 15.89 10.70 4.73
N ALA A 53 15.55 10.72 3.44
CA ALA A 53 14.18 10.83 2.97
C ALA A 53 13.38 9.54 3.21
N THR A 54 12.07 9.71 3.45
CA THR A 54 11.09 8.62 3.39
C THR A 54 10.37 8.68 2.05
N PHE A 55 10.39 7.56 1.34
CA PHE A 55 9.71 7.43 0.05
C PHE A 55 8.37 6.73 0.24
N VAL A 56 7.30 7.34 -0.26
CA VAL A 56 5.97 6.73 -0.31
C VAL A 56 5.71 6.26 -1.73
N LEU A 57 5.44 4.97 -1.90
CA LEU A 57 5.36 4.30 -3.18
C LEU A 57 3.93 3.81 -3.44
N THR A 58 3.31 4.35 -4.48
CA THR A 58 1.96 4.01 -4.93
C THR A 58 2.03 3.33 -6.29
N HIS A 59 1.38 2.18 -6.44
CA HIS A 59 1.39 1.42 -7.70
C HIS A 59 0.36 1.95 -8.71
N GLY A 60 0.57 1.64 -10.00
CA GLY A 60 -0.44 1.83 -11.04
C GLY A 60 -1.50 0.73 -11.03
N ASN A 61 -2.54 0.86 -11.87
CA ASN A 61 -3.57 -0.16 -12.04
C ASN A 61 -2.96 -1.52 -12.41
N SER A 62 -3.57 -2.62 -11.93
CA SER A 62 -3.14 -4.01 -12.15
C SER A 62 -1.85 -4.44 -11.45
N TYR A 63 -1.19 -3.55 -10.70
CA TYR A 63 -0.04 -3.87 -9.85
C TYR A 63 -0.42 -3.88 -8.37
N ASN A 64 0.56 -4.22 -7.52
CA ASN A 64 0.46 -4.16 -6.07
C ASN A 64 1.81 -3.70 -5.49
N LYS A 65 1.89 -3.54 -4.18
CA LYS A 65 3.07 -3.05 -3.45
C LYS A 65 4.33 -3.90 -3.60
N TYR A 66 4.22 -5.17 -3.98
CA TYR A 66 5.38 -6.06 -4.21
C TYR A 66 6.19 -5.66 -5.45
N PHE A 67 5.56 -4.96 -6.41
CA PHE A 67 6.25 -4.42 -7.59
C PHE A 67 7.49 -3.58 -7.21
N TRP A 68 7.42 -2.87 -6.08
CA TRP A 68 8.47 -1.97 -5.64
C TRP A 68 9.71 -2.68 -5.09
N GLU A 69 9.64 -3.97 -4.73
CA GLU A 69 10.76 -4.66 -4.06
C GLU A 69 12.02 -4.70 -4.92
N LEU A 70 11.88 -4.93 -6.23
CA LEU A 70 13.00 -4.90 -7.16
C LEU A 70 13.64 -3.50 -7.20
N ILE A 71 12.83 -2.45 -7.27
CA ILE A 71 13.30 -1.06 -7.36
C ILE A 71 13.99 -0.64 -6.07
N ILE A 72 13.41 -0.97 -4.90
CA ILE A 72 14.00 -0.72 -3.59
C ILE A 72 15.37 -1.39 -3.49
N ASN A 73 15.47 -2.67 -3.86
CA ASN A 73 16.74 -3.41 -3.83
C ASN A 73 17.80 -2.78 -4.74
N LEU A 74 17.42 -2.33 -5.94
CA LEU A 74 18.35 -1.68 -6.87
C LEU A 74 18.83 -0.32 -6.37
N LEU A 75 17.96 0.47 -5.74
CA LEU A 75 18.33 1.76 -5.15
C LEU A 75 19.27 1.57 -3.95
N LEU A 76 19.03 0.58 -3.10
CA LEU A 76 19.82 0.35 -1.89
C LEU A 76 21.19 -0.28 -2.18
N LYS A 77 21.34 -0.95 -3.33
CA LYS A 77 22.64 -1.42 -3.84
C LYS A 77 23.57 -0.30 -4.29
N ARG A 78 23.06 0.93 -4.46
CA ARG A 78 23.83 2.09 -4.91
C ARG A 78 24.19 2.98 -3.71
N PRO A 79 25.46 3.00 -3.23
CA PRO A 79 25.83 3.74 -2.02
C PRO A 79 25.59 5.26 -2.13
N ASP A 80 25.77 5.82 -3.33
CA ASP A 80 25.54 7.22 -3.66
C ASP A 80 24.07 7.64 -3.49
N LEU A 81 23.13 6.71 -3.69
CA LEU A 81 21.70 6.91 -3.47
C LEU A 81 21.27 6.49 -2.07
N LYS A 82 21.70 5.31 -1.60
CA LYS A 82 21.35 4.73 -0.29
C LYS A 82 21.55 5.74 0.84
N ARG A 83 22.63 6.52 0.83
CA ARG A 83 22.94 7.51 1.88
C ARG A 83 21.85 8.57 2.10
N PHE A 84 20.95 8.77 1.14
CA PHE A 84 19.85 9.73 1.23
C PHE A 84 18.51 9.07 1.60
N ILE A 85 18.47 7.76 1.79
CA ILE A 85 17.24 6.98 1.91
C ILE A 85 17.15 6.42 3.33
N LYS A 86 16.11 6.83 4.05
CA LYS A 86 15.83 6.36 5.40
C LYS A 86 14.82 5.23 5.44
N ARG A 87 13.79 5.33 4.60
CA ARG A 87 12.62 4.47 4.71
C ARG A 87 11.86 4.41 3.39
N PHE A 88 11.23 3.27 3.12
CA PHE A 88 10.20 3.16 2.10
C PHE A 88 8.88 2.73 2.71
N ILE A 89 7.79 3.24 2.16
CA ILE A 89 6.42 2.84 2.50
C ILE A 89 5.72 2.50 1.19
N ALA A 90 5.47 1.22 0.95
CA ALA A 90 4.75 0.76 -0.24
C ALA A 90 3.33 0.34 0.12
N ILE A 91 2.34 0.85 -0.60
CA ILE A 91 0.93 0.77 -0.22
C ILE A 91 0.15 0.03 -1.31
N ASP A 92 -0.68 -0.93 -0.91
CA ASP A 92 -1.73 -1.48 -1.78
C ASP A 92 -2.98 -0.59 -1.71
N ALA A 93 -3.49 -0.15 -2.86
CA ALA A 93 -4.81 0.46 -2.95
C ALA A 93 -5.89 -0.48 -2.38
N ALA A 94 -6.99 0.06 -1.85
CA ALA A 94 -7.94 -0.71 -1.05
C ALA A 94 -8.54 -1.96 -1.75
N ASN A 95 -8.57 -1.96 -3.09
CA ASN A 95 -9.09 -3.04 -3.93
C ASN A 95 -7.99 -3.80 -4.69
N HIS A 96 -6.71 -3.63 -4.35
CA HIS A 96 -5.58 -4.33 -4.97
C HIS A 96 -4.77 -5.12 -3.92
N GLY A 97 -4.04 -6.13 -4.40
CA GLY A 97 -3.10 -6.91 -3.59
C GLY A 97 -3.69 -7.44 -2.28
N ASP A 98 -2.93 -7.31 -1.20
CA ASP A 98 -3.36 -7.80 0.11
C ASP A 98 -4.46 -6.94 0.72
N SER A 99 -4.55 -5.65 0.35
CA SER A 99 -5.67 -4.79 0.75
C SER A 99 -7.01 -5.33 0.21
N ALA A 100 -7.05 -5.82 -1.03
CA ALA A 100 -8.25 -6.43 -1.60
C ALA A 100 -8.72 -7.64 -0.77
N MET A 101 -7.76 -8.48 -0.36
CA MET A 101 -8.03 -9.66 0.48
C MET A 101 -8.55 -9.25 1.86
N LEU A 102 -7.95 -8.22 2.47
CA LEU A 102 -8.42 -7.66 3.75
C LEU A 102 -9.84 -7.07 3.66
N ASN A 103 -10.26 -6.63 2.48
CA ASN A 103 -11.52 -5.94 2.26
C ASN A 103 -12.56 -6.79 1.49
N ARG A 104 -12.35 -8.10 1.34
CA ARG A 104 -13.21 -8.98 0.52
C ARG A 104 -14.70 -8.95 0.92
N GLY A 105 -15.00 -8.77 2.20
CA GLY A 105 -16.38 -8.63 2.71
C GLY A 105 -16.87 -7.19 2.84
N VAL A 106 -16.04 -6.21 2.47
CA VAL A 106 -16.34 -4.77 2.58
C VAL A 106 -16.57 -4.17 1.20
N LEU A 107 -15.78 -4.59 0.21
CA LEU A 107 -15.88 -4.14 -1.17
C LEU A 107 -17.19 -4.61 -1.83
N PRO A 108 -17.75 -3.85 -2.77
CA PRO A 108 -18.96 -4.26 -3.48
C PRO A 108 -18.66 -5.47 -4.36
N VAL A 109 -19.55 -6.47 -4.35
CA VAL A 109 -19.44 -7.63 -5.24
C VAL A 109 -19.70 -7.17 -6.68
N GLU A 110 -18.86 -7.57 -7.64
CA GLU A 110 -18.94 -7.15 -9.06
C GLU A 110 -20.35 -7.27 -9.68
N GLY A 111 -21.19 -8.18 -9.19
CA GLY A 111 -22.57 -8.38 -9.63
C GLY A 111 -23.58 -7.27 -9.25
N GLN A 112 -23.22 -6.30 -8.41
CA GLN A 112 -24.11 -5.17 -8.06
C GLN A 112 -23.99 -3.97 -9.02
N ARG A 113 -22.94 -3.88 -9.84
CA ARG A 113 -22.76 -2.77 -10.80
C ARG A 113 -23.72 -2.83 -11.99
N TYR A 114 -24.18 -4.02 -12.37
CA TYR A 114 -25.06 -4.20 -13.53
C TYR A 114 -26.55 -3.94 -13.26
N LYS A 115 -26.98 -3.77 -12.01
CA LYS A 115 -28.40 -3.49 -11.69
C LYS A 115 -28.75 -1.99 -11.65
N ALA A 116 -27.77 -1.09 -11.74
CA ALA A 116 -28.01 0.35 -11.62
C ALA A 116 -28.35 1.06 -12.95
N HIS A 117 -28.26 0.37 -14.10
CA HIS A 117 -28.51 0.94 -15.43
C HIS A 117 -29.70 0.33 -16.16
N ALA A 118 -30.51 -0.51 -15.49
CA ALA A 118 -31.79 -0.98 -16.01
C ALA A 118 -32.92 -0.15 -15.40
N LYS A 119 -33.15 1.04 -15.96
CA LYS A 119 -34.43 1.75 -15.88
C LYS A 119 -34.71 2.38 -17.24
#